data_AF-M1EG12-F1
#
_entry.id   AF-M1EG12-F1
#
_cell.length_a   1.000
_cell.length_b   1.000
_cell.length_c   1.000
_cell.angle_alpha   90.00
_cell.angle_beta   90.00
_cell.angle_gamma   90.00
#
_symmetry.space_group_name_H-M   'P 1'
#
loop_
_entity.id
_entity.type
_entity.pdbx_description
1 polymer ?
#
loop_
_entity_poly.entity_id
_entity_poly.type
_entity_poly.pdbx_seq_one_letter_code
_entity_poly.pdbx_strand_id
1 'polypeptide(L)'
;FQLLQDVRPDKCSQPVFLLLVIKSSPSNYERRELVRHTWGRERLVKGVPLRLVFLVGTAADPLEARKVNRLLAMEARAHGDILQWDFHDSFFNLT
;
A
#
# COMPACT_ATOMS: atom_id res chain seq x y z
N PHE A 1 -4.73 -14.41 8.22
CA PHE A 1 -3.59 -13.50 8.09
C PHE A 1 -3.82 -12.28 8.97
N GLN A 2 -2.90 -11.98 9.89
CA GLN A 2 -2.94 -10.80 10.75
C GLN A 2 -2.62 -9.53 9.95
N LEU A 3 -3.34 -8.44 10.25
CA LEU A 3 -3.03 -7.13 9.71
C LEU A 3 -1.81 -6.54 10.43
N LEU A 4 -0.78 -6.17 9.67
CA LEU A 4 0.48 -5.61 10.17
C LEU A 4 0.53 -4.08 10.06
N GLN A 5 -0.06 -3.54 9.00
CA GLN A 5 -0.20 -2.10 8.76
C GLN A 5 -1.60 -1.85 8.21
N ASP A 6 -2.26 -0.82 8.73
CA ASP A 6 -3.54 -0.35 8.21
C ASP A 6 -3.38 1.00 7.52
N VAL A 7 -4.28 1.26 6.57
CA VAL A 7 -4.45 2.58 5.96
C VAL A 7 -4.91 3.55 7.04
N ARG A 8 -4.61 4.85 6.91
CA ARG A 8 -5.13 5.82 7.87
C ARG A 8 -6.66 5.79 7.92
N PRO A 9 -7.30 5.75 9.10
CA PRO A 9 -8.76 5.58 9.21
C PRO A 9 -9.59 6.66 8.49
N ASP A 10 -9.05 7.86 8.36
CA ASP A 10 -9.70 9.00 7.72
C ASP A 10 -9.56 9.00 6.18
N LYS A 11 -8.70 8.15 5.61
CA LYS A 11 -8.38 8.12 4.16
C LYS A 11 -9.65 8.01 3.29
N CYS A 12 -10.57 7.14 3.69
CA CYS A 12 -11.81 6.86 2.96
C CYS A 12 -13.07 7.29 3.72
N SER A 13 -12.94 8.23 4.67
CA SER A 13 -14.07 8.72 5.47
C SER A 13 -15.06 9.58 4.67
N GLN A 14 -14.59 10.21 3.59
CA GLN A 14 -15.41 10.99 2.66
C GLN A 14 -15.74 10.18 1.40
N PRO A 15 -16.81 10.51 0.65
CA PRO A 15 -17.12 9.88 -0.63
C PRO A 15 -15.90 9.90 -1.56
N VAL A 16 -15.56 8.75 -2.13
CA VAL A 16 -14.41 8.58 -3.02
C VAL A 16 -14.90 8.43 -4.45
N PHE A 17 -14.34 9.23 -5.37
CA PHE A 17 -14.66 9.15 -6.80
C PHE A 17 -14.10 7.87 -7.42
N LEU A 18 -12.83 7.59 -7.10
CA LEU A 18 -12.11 6.41 -7.54
C LEU A 18 -11.12 6.00 -6.47
N LEU A 19 -11.17 4.73 -6.07
CA LEU A 19 -10.18 4.10 -5.20
C LEU A 19 -9.25 3.23 -6.04
N LEU A 20 -7.99 3.61 -6.12
CA LEU A 20 -6.93 2.82 -6.74
C LEU A 20 -6.36 1.87 -5.69
N VAL A 21 -6.54 0.57 -5.91
CA VAL A 21 -6.02 -0.49 -5.04
C VAL A 21 -4.99 -1.30 -5.82
N ILE A 22 -3.72 -1.22 -5.43
CA ILE A 22 -2.59 -1.75 -6.21
C ILE A 22 -1.84 -2.79 -5.39
N LYS A 23 -1.76 -4.03 -5.89
CA LYS A 23 -0.87 -5.05 -5.31
C LYS A 23 0.59 -4.66 -5.53
N SER A 24 1.42 -4.75 -4.50
CA SER A 24 2.85 -4.40 -4.57
C SER A 24 3.67 -5.21 -3.58
N SER A 25 4.81 -5.73 -4.01
CA SER A 25 5.78 -6.40 -3.14
C SER A 25 6.37 -5.42 -2.11
N PRO A 26 6.66 -5.84 -0.86
CA PRO A 26 7.25 -4.97 0.16
C PRO A 26 8.54 -4.26 -0.31
N SER A 27 9.34 -4.90 -1.16
CA SER A 27 10.59 -4.34 -1.70
C SER A 27 10.41 -3.25 -2.77
N ASN A 28 9.21 -3.06 -3.32
CA ASN A 28 8.93 -2.15 -4.44
C ASN A 28 8.68 -0.69 -4.03
N TYR A 29 9.47 -0.15 -3.09
CA TYR A 29 9.33 1.24 -2.62
C TYR A 29 9.35 2.25 -3.76
N GLU A 30 10.38 2.20 -4.62
CA GLU A 30 10.55 3.14 -5.73
C GLU A 30 9.39 3.10 -6.72
N ARG A 31 8.83 1.90 -6.97
CA ARG A 31 7.66 1.75 -7.85
C ARG A 31 6.43 2.39 -7.24
N ARG A 32 6.20 2.20 -5.94
CA ARG A 32 5.10 2.87 -5.23
C ARG A 32 5.25 4.37 -5.28
N GLU A 33 6.47 4.87 -5.07
CA GLU A 33 6.76 6.30 -5.11
C GLU A 33 6.51 6.90 -6.49
N LEU A 34 6.94 6.23 -7.56
CA LEU A 34 6.62 6.64 -8.92
C LEU A 34 5.12 6.68 -9.18
N VAL A 35 4.35 5.69 -8.70
CA VAL A 35 2.89 5.68 -8.83
C VAL A 35 2.27 6.88 -8.11
N ARG A 36 2.73 7.21 -6.89
CA ARG A 36 2.26 8.39 -6.13
C ARG A 36 2.49 9.71 -6.86
N HIS A 37 3.61 9.84 -7.56
CA HIS A 37 3.96 11.08 -8.29
C HIS A 37 3.44 11.14 -9.72
N THR A 38 2.93 10.03 -10.25
CA THR A 38 2.44 9.93 -11.63
C THR A 38 0.94 9.68 -11.67
N TRP A 39 0.51 8.56 -12.25
CA TRP A 39 -0.89 8.28 -12.55
C TRP A 39 -1.73 8.00 -11.29
N GLY A 40 -1.10 7.53 -10.21
CA GLY A 40 -1.74 7.24 -8.93
C GLY A 40 -1.86 8.45 -7.99
N ARG A 41 -1.42 9.63 -8.43
CA ARG A 41 -1.45 10.85 -7.61
C ARG A 41 -2.86 11.18 -7.12
N GLU A 42 -3.03 11.22 -5.80
CA GLU A 42 -4.26 11.66 -5.16
C GLU A 42 -4.57 13.12 -5.55
N ARG A 43 -5.82 13.34 -5.95
CA ARG A 43 -6.33 14.62 -6.43
C ARG A 43 -7.85 14.65 -6.35
N LEU A 44 -8.43 15.84 -6.46
CA LEU A 44 -9.86 15.99 -6.62
C LEU A 44 -10.25 15.82 -8.09
N VAL A 45 -11.25 15.00 -8.35
CA VAL A 45 -11.89 14.83 -9.67
C VAL A 45 -13.34 15.27 -9.52
N LYS A 46 -13.71 16.36 -10.20
CA LYS A 46 -15.04 17.00 -10.06
C LYS A 46 -15.40 17.31 -8.60
N GLY A 47 -14.42 17.72 -7.80
CA GLY A 47 -14.60 18.03 -6.38
C GLY A 47 -14.62 16.83 -5.44
N VAL A 48 -14.50 15.60 -5.94
CA VAL A 48 -14.54 14.36 -5.14
C VAL A 48 -13.15 13.69 -5.15
N PRO A 49 -12.62 13.22 -4.01
CA PRO A 49 -11.27 12.69 -3.92
C PRO A 49 -11.06 11.38 -4.70
N LEU A 50 -9.93 11.29 -5.40
CA LEU A 50 -9.30 10.04 -5.83
C LEU A 50 -8.31 9.59 -4.76
N ARG A 51 -8.43 8.33 -4.32
CA ARG A 51 -7.59 7.74 -3.27
C ARG A 51 -6.71 6.62 -3.81
N LEU A 52 -5.56 6.44 -3.18
CA LEU A 52 -4.59 5.40 -3.51
C LEU A 52 -4.31 4.55 -2.26
N VAL A 53 -4.33 3.23 -2.44
CA VAL A 53 -3.95 2.24 -1.43
C VAL A 53 -3.10 1.14 -2.08
N PHE A 54 -1.99 0.79 -1.44
CA PHE A 54 -1.17 -0.37 -1.82
C PHE A 54 -1.48 -1.56 -0.92
N LEU A 55 -1.78 -2.71 -1.54
CA LEU A 55 -1.91 -3.99 -0.87
C LEU A 55 -0.55 -4.69 -0.88
N VAL A 56 -0.03 -5.02 0.29
CA VAL A 56 1.31 -5.57 0.45
C VAL A 56 1.27 -6.79 1.35
N GLY A 57 2.00 -7.84 0.99
CA GLY A 57 2.24 -8.99 1.86
C GLY A 57 3.57 -8.87 2.61
N THR A 58 4.12 -10.01 3.00
CA THR A 58 5.48 -10.14 3.54
C THR A 58 6.38 -10.89 2.56
N ALA A 59 7.70 -10.67 2.64
CA ALA A 59 8.65 -11.48 1.89
C ALA A 59 8.64 -12.94 2.38
N ALA A 60 8.97 -13.89 1.50
CA ALA A 60 9.04 -15.31 1.83
C ALA A 60 10.23 -15.64 2.75
N ASP A 61 11.39 -15.04 2.48
CA ASP A 61 12.57 -15.22 3.31
C ASP A 61 12.44 -14.43 4.63
N PRO A 62 12.58 -15.08 5.81
CA PRO A 62 12.38 -14.41 7.10
C PRO A 62 13.38 -13.29 7.40
N LEU A 63 14.62 -13.39 6.90
CA LEU A 63 15.65 -12.36 7.14
C LEU A 63 15.34 -11.11 6.32
N GLU A 64 15.03 -11.29 5.05
CA GLU A 64 14.58 -10.20 4.18
C GLU A 64 13.26 -9.61 4.68
N ALA A 65 12.30 -10.44 5.09
CA ALA A 65 11.01 -10.00 5.63
C ALA A 65 11.18 -9.00 6.78
N ARG A 66 12.07 -9.27 7.75
CA ARG A 66 12.34 -8.33 8.85
C ARG A 66 12.83 -6.98 8.36
N LYS A 67 13.76 -6.97 7.41
CA LYS A 67 14.34 -5.75 6.85
C LYS A 67 13.29 -4.95 6.07
N VAL A 68 12.60 -5.59 5.12
CA VAL A 68 11.64 -4.90 4.25
C VAL A 68 10.38 -4.47 5.00
N ASN A 69 9.91 -5.25 5.99
CA ASN A 69 8.77 -4.85 6.82
C ASN A 69 9.09 -3.62 7.67
N ARG A 70 10.33 -3.47 8.16
CA ARG A 70 10.74 -2.26 8.89
C ARG A 70 10.73 -1.02 8.01
N LEU A 71 11.22 -1.15 6.77
CA LEU A 71 11.21 -0.05 5.79
C LEU A 71 9.76 0.29 5.38
N LEU A 72 8.95 -0.72 5.10
CA LEU A 72 7.54 -0.54 4.75
C LEU A 72 6.74 0.10 5.90
N ALA A 73 7.05 -0.20 7.16
CA ALA A 73 6.44 0.45 8.32
C ALA A 73 6.80 1.94 8.43
N MET A 74 7.98 2.34 7.95
CA MET A 74 8.36 3.77 7.87
C MET A 74 7.58 4.46 6.73
N GLU A 75 7.48 3.81 5.57
CA GLU A 75 6.68 4.28 4.44
C GLU A 75 5.19 4.41 4.81
N ALA A 76 4.60 3.40 5.44
CA ALA A 76 3.20 3.40 5.87
C ALA A 76 2.88 4.59 6.78
N ARG A 77 3.79 4.93 7.71
CA ARG A 77 3.64 6.11 8.57
C ARG A 77 3.71 7.43 7.79
N ALA A 78 4.62 7.51 6.82
CA ALA A 78 4.82 8.70 6.01
C ALA A 78 3.64 8.98 5.06
N HIS A 79 3.15 7.96 4.34
CA HIS A 79 2.16 8.14 3.27
C HIS A 79 0.73 7.76 3.67
N GLY A 80 0.56 6.88 4.66
CA GLY A 80 -0.75 6.47 5.16
C GLY A 80 -1.59 5.72 4.13
N ASP A 81 -0.97 5.10 3.13
CA ASP A 81 -1.59 4.42 1.99
C ASP A 81 -1.20 2.94 1.86
N ILE A 82 -0.57 2.36 2.88
CA ILE A 82 -0.15 0.96 2.88
C ILE A 82 -1.13 0.13 3.71
N LEU A 83 -1.66 -0.94 3.10
CA LEU A 83 -2.40 -1.99 3.78
C LEU A 83 -1.58 -3.28 3.70
N GLN A 84 -1.08 -3.75 4.85
CA GLN A 84 -0.19 -4.90 4.91
C GLN A 84 -0.78 -6.03 5.76
N TRP A 85 -0.78 -7.24 5.22
CA TRP A 85 -1.07 -8.47 5.95
C TRP A 85 0.16 -9.36 6.05
N ASP A 86 0.17 -10.27 7.03
CA ASP A 86 1.23 -11.26 7.26
C ASP A 86 1.23 -12.45 6.27
N PHE A 87 0.60 -12.33 5.10
CA PHE A 87 0.67 -13.37 4.07
C PHE A 87 1.92 -13.21 3.21
N HIS A 88 2.56 -14.32 2.84
CA HIS A 88 3.67 -14.28 1.91
C HIS A 88 3.20 -13.91 0.51
N ASP A 89 3.73 -12.79 0.00
CA ASP A 89 3.42 -12.31 -1.33
C ASP A 89 4.12 -13.21 -2.36
N SER A 90 3.35 -14.08 -3.01
CA SER A 90 3.83 -14.94 -4.10
C SER A 90 2.98 -14.69 -5.34
N PHE A 91 3.58 -14.80 -6.52
CA PHE A 91 2.88 -14.62 -7.80
C PHE A 91 1.67 -15.56 -7.96
N PHE A 92 1.61 -16.64 -7.17
CA PHE A 92 0.55 -17.64 -7.15
C PHE A 92 -0.59 -17.33 -6.17
N ASN A 93 -0.41 -16.38 -5.24
CA ASN A 93 -1.45 -15.94 -4.30
C ASN A 93 -2.32 -14.82 -4.91
N LEU A 94 -2.78 -15.02 -6.15
CA LEU A 94 -3.63 -14.07 -6.88
C LEU A 94 -5.15 -14.34 -6.77
N THR A 95 -5.55 -15.41 -6.07
CA THR A 95 -6.96 -15.77 -5.82
C THR A 95 -7.53 -15.12 -4.58
#